data_AF-A0A661ZEF5-F1
#
_entry.id   AF-A0A661ZEF5-F1
#
_cell.length_a   1.000
_cell.length_b   1.000
_cell.length_c   1.000
_cell.angle_alpha   90.00
_cell.angle_beta   90.00
_cell.angle_gamma   90.00
#
_symmetry.space_group_name_H-M   'P 1'
#
loop_
_entity.id
_entity.type
_entity.pdbx_description
1 polymer ?
#
loop_
_entity_poly.entity_id
_entity_poly.type
_entity_poly.pdbx_seq_one_letter_code
_entity_poly.pdbx_strand_id
1 'polypeptide(L)'
;MEADQLIFKKVIDLFKRFKKTDPEVLGRTATLDVMNGRLTLIATALCGKKIEVFPGEMEGGVKDTFFYLPDSFSKLPTLEQNIKFYIYRIVFHSIQFEKQFNVTPHNASLNEVRQLAKADAHDVVGIMEKDFPSVADYYHSIEDLFGTESKKSGKIPDYWLYGKYMAISLDPNNKLTQQGDPENTDQQTVKPTTEIKSKPVEEAEVINVDKKAQQDYVMNHNFEKVDTAEEFKGVWRNFDGDDSLEKDSEALNELNLKHMVRTDDEVHSVYQADFR
;
A
#
# COMPACT_ATOMS: atom_id res chain seq x y z
N MET A 1 -5.44 -16.39 -26.68
CA MET A 1 -4.70 -15.22 -26.15
C MET A 1 -4.93 -14.11 -27.15
N GLU A 2 -5.66 -13.08 -26.75
CA GLU A 2 -6.07 -12.00 -27.66
C GLU A 2 -4.86 -11.15 -28.06
N ALA A 3 -4.87 -10.62 -29.28
CA ALA A 3 -3.76 -9.84 -29.84
C ALA A 3 -3.36 -8.65 -28.93
N ASP A 4 -4.33 -8.11 -28.21
CA ASP A 4 -4.17 -6.96 -27.32
C ASP A 4 -3.31 -7.28 -26.09
N GLN A 5 -3.44 -8.48 -25.53
CA GLN A 5 -2.61 -8.94 -24.40
C GLN A 5 -1.13 -9.08 -24.79
N LEU A 6 -0.87 -9.57 -26.01
CA LEU A 6 0.48 -9.69 -26.56
C LEU A 6 1.12 -8.32 -26.84
N ILE A 7 0.32 -7.35 -27.29
CA ILE A 7 0.77 -5.97 -27.49
C ILE A 7 1.09 -5.33 -26.15
N PHE A 8 0.20 -5.45 -25.16
CA PHE A 8 0.40 -4.90 -23.82
C PHE A 8 1.67 -5.45 -23.15
N LYS A 9 1.85 -6.78 -23.15
CA LYS A 9 3.05 -7.42 -22.58
C LYS A 9 4.33 -6.95 -23.26
N LYS A 10 4.34 -6.87 -24.60
CA LYS A 10 5.51 -6.38 -25.35
C LYS A 10 5.82 -4.92 -25.02
N VAL A 11 4.80 -4.08 -24.87
CA VAL A 11 4.97 -2.66 -24.51
C VAL A 11 5.53 -2.54 -23.10
N ILE A 12 4.99 -3.28 -22.12
CA ILE A 12 5.50 -3.33 -20.74
C ILE A 12 6.94 -3.82 -20.71
N ASP A 13 7.26 -4.92 -21.39
CA ASP A 13 8.62 -5.47 -21.44
C ASP A 13 9.59 -4.47 -22.08
N LEU A 14 9.16 -3.74 -23.11
CA LEU A 14 9.93 -2.65 -23.71
C LEU A 14 10.17 -1.53 -22.68
N PHE A 15 9.13 -1.08 -21.99
CA PHE A 15 9.21 -0.05 -20.94
C PHE A 15 10.12 -0.47 -19.78
N LYS A 16 10.03 -1.73 -19.32
CA LYS A 16 10.90 -2.31 -18.30
C LYS A 16 12.37 -2.33 -18.76
N ARG A 17 12.63 -2.67 -20.03
CA ARG A 17 13.97 -2.63 -20.64
C ARG A 17 14.51 -1.22 -20.85
N PHE A 18 13.63 -0.24 -21.07
CA PHE A 18 14.00 1.18 -21.17
C PHE A 18 14.20 1.85 -19.82
N LYS A 19 13.71 1.25 -18.73
CA LYS A 19 14.01 1.64 -17.35
C LYS A 19 15.43 1.19 -16.98
N LYS A 20 16.44 1.67 -17.72
CA LYS A 20 17.84 1.58 -17.29
C LYS A 20 17.98 2.44 -16.05
N THR A 21 18.00 1.81 -14.88
CA THR A 21 18.30 2.49 -13.63
C THR A 21 19.70 3.08 -13.74
N ASP A 22 19.81 4.39 -13.55
CA ASP A 22 21.06 5.11 -13.59
C ASP A 22 22.06 4.47 -12.60
N PRO A 23 23.27 4.06 -13.05
CA PRO A 23 24.27 3.44 -12.18
C PRO A 23 24.65 4.33 -10.99
N GLU A 24 24.58 5.66 -11.11
CA GLU A 24 24.78 6.56 -9.98
C GLU A 24 23.65 6.45 -8.94
N VAL A 25 22.41 6.30 -9.41
CA VAL A 25 21.24 6.09 -8.53
C VAL A 25 21.35 4.75 -7.82
N LEU A 26 21.72 3.68 -8.54
CA LEU A 26 21.98 2.36 -7.94
C LEU A 26 23.05 2.43 -6.86
N GLY A 27 24.18 3.10 -7.12
CA GLY A 27 25.30 3.22 -6.17
C GLY A 27 24.95 3.93 -4.86
N ARG A 28 23.96 4.81 -4.86
CA ARG A 28 23.51 5.52 -3.65
C ARG A 28 22.23 4.95 -3.03
N THR A 29 21.61 3.92 -3.62
CA THR A 29 20.30 3.42 -3.16
C THR A 29 20.46 2.54 -1.92
N ALA A 30 19.76 2.90 -0.85
CA ALA A 30 19.60 2.07 0.34
C ALA A 30 18.30 1.27 0.22
N THR A 31 18.33 -0.02 0.57
CA THR A 31 17.16 -0.90 0.53
C THR A 31 16.80 -1.36 1.93
N LEU A 32 15.49 -1.36 2.23
CA LEU A 32 14.99 -1.69 3.55
C LEU A 32 15.30 -3.14 3.93
N ASP A 33 15.14 -4.09 3.00
CA ASP A 33 15.37 -5.52 3.21
C ASP A 33 16.73 -5.83 3.87
N VAL A 34 17.79 -5.19 3.38
CA VAL A 34 19.16 -5.39 3.89
C VAL A 34 19.32 -4.90 5.34
N MET A 35 18.53 -3.91 5.75
CA MET A 35 18.63 -3.26 7.06
C MET A 35 17.51 -3.66 8.02
N ASN A 36 16.46 -4.34 7.54
CA ASN A 36 15.21 -4.53 8.26
C ASN A 36 15.42 -5.11 9.65
N GLY A 37 16.17 -6.21 9.77
CA GLY A 37 16.41 -6.85 11.07
C GLY A 37 17.07 -5.93 12.10
N ARG A 38 17.97 -5.04 11.67
CA ARG A 38 18.62 -4.06 12.56
C ARG A 38 17.68 -2.93 12.95
N LEU A 39 16.92 -2.41 11.97
CA LEU A 39 15.96 -1.33 12.19
C LEU A 39 14.82 -1.79 13.12
N THR A 40 14.32 -3.01 12.93
CA THR A 40 13.32 -3.66 13.80
C THR A 40 13.82 -3.81 15.23
N LEU A 41 15.08 -4.23 15.41
CA LEU A 41 15.69 -4.32 16.74
C LEU A 41 15.78 -2.96 17.42
N ILE A 42 16.22 -1.92 16.69
CA ILE A 42 16.31 -0.55 17.20
C ILE A 42 14.92 -0.05 17.60
N ALA A 43 13.91 -0.16 16.72
CA ALA A 43 12.56 0.29 17.00
C ALA A 43 11.96 -0.40 18.24
N THR A 44 12.16 -1.72 18.36
CA THR A 44 11.71 -2.50 19.51
C THR A 44 12.38 -2.05 20.81
N ALA A 45 13.70 -1.79 20.76
CA ALA A 45 14.45 -1.32 21.90
C ALA A 45 14.02 0.09 22.34
N LEU A 46 13.79 0.99 21.39
CA LEU A 46 13.33 2.36 21.65
C LEU A 46 11.93 2.37 22.27
N CYS A 47 10.97 1.65 21.66
CA CYS A 47 9.56 1.69 22.08
C CYS A 47 9.26 0.82 23.32
N GLY A 48 10.21 -0.03 23.77
CA GLY A 48 10.00 -1.00 24.85
C GLY A 48 8.90 -2.04 24.57
N LYS A 49 8.51 -2.20 23.30
CA LYS A 49 7.45 -3.11 22.81
C LYS A 49 7.92 -3.76 21.53
N LYS A 50 7.39 -4.95 21.20
CA LYS A 50 7.67 -5.59 19.92
C LYS A 50 7.13 -4.70 18.79
N ILE A 51 8.04 -4.12 18.00
CA ILE A 51 7.73 -3.37 16.79
C ILE A 51 8.15 -4.22 15.59
N GLU A 52 7.35 -4.21 14.52
CA GLU A 52 7.72 -4.81 13.24
C GLU A 52 7.84 -3.72 12.16
N VAL A 53 8.92 -3.78 11.38
CA VAL A 53 9.19 -2.82 10.32
C VAL A 53 8.86 -3.44 8.97
N PHE A 54 8.01 -2.76 8.19
CA PHE A 54 7.53 -3.21 6.89
C PHE A 54 7.86 -2.23 5.76
N PRO A 55 8.01 -2.72 4.52
CA PRO A 55 8.06 -1.85 3.36
C PRO A 55 6.70 -1.17 3.18
N GLY A 56 6.74 0.14 2.99
CA GLY A 56 5.60 0.95 2.60
C GLY A 56 5.62 1.30 1.12
N GLU A 57 4.47 1.70 0.59
CA GLU A 57 4.26 2.09 -0.81
C GLU A 57 5.07 3.36 -1.16
N MET A 58 5.16 4.29 -0.21
CA MET A 58 5.86 5.58 -0.38
C MET A 58 6.57 6.01 0.91
N GLU A 59 6.17 7.13 1.51
CA GLU A 59 6.81 7.73 2.69
C GLU A 59 6.70 6.90 3.98
N GLY A 60 5.72 5.99 4.00
CA GLY A 60 5.40 5.18 5.16
C GLY A 60 4.81 5.99 6.32
N GLY A 61 4.72 5.35 7.47
CA GLY A 61 4.03 5.86 8.65
C GLY A 61 3.97 4.83 9.76
N VAL A 62 3.23 5.15 10.82
CA VAL A 62 3.07 4.27 11.99
C VAL A 62 1.62 3.88 12.14
N LYS A 63 1.37 2.58 12.27
CA LYS A 63 0.05 2.01 12.58
C LYS A 63 0.23 0.94 13.64
N ASP A 64 -0.39 1.13 14.81
CA ASP A 64 -0.24 0.22 15.94
C ASP A 64 1.25 -0.06 16.24
N THR A 65 1.68 -1.32 16.20
CA THR A 65 3.08 -1.74 16.39
C THR A 65 3.85 -1.94 15.07
N PHE A 66 3.34 -1.40 13.97
CA PHE A 66 3.89 -1.54 12.63
C PHE A 66 4.43 -0.22 12.12
N PHE A 67 5.73 -0.21 11.80
CA PHE A 67 6.41 0.94 11.21
C PHE A 67 6.63 0.66 9.73
N TYR A 68 6.01 1.47 8.89
CA TYR A 68 6.16 1.38 7.45
C TYR A 68 7.22 2.38 7.00
N LEU A 69 8.19 1.91 6.21
CA LEU A 69 9.27 2.72 5.66
C LEU A 69 9.40 2.46 4.17
N PRO A 70 9.95 3.39 3.37
CA PRO A 70 10.13 3.16 1.94
C PRO A 70 10.90 1.87 1.68
N ASP A 71 10.46 1.06 0.72
CA ASP A 71 11.18 -0.18 0.34
C ASP A 71 12.64 0.11 -0.10
N SER A 72 12.83 1.22 -0.79
CA SER A 72 14.15 1.76 -1.12
C SER A 72 14.17 3.28 -1.08
N PHE A 73 15.35 3.84 -0.83
CA PHE A 73 15.55 5.28 -0.78
C PHE A 73 16.86 5.68 -1.44
N SER A 74 16.79 6.63 -2.37
CA SER A 74 17.91 7.07 -3.21
C SER A 74 17.89 8.59 -3.47
N LYS A 75 17.17 9.34 -2.66
CA LYS A 75 16.92 10.77 -2.88
C LYS A 75 18.06 11.64 -2.37
N LEU A 76 18.84 11.16 -1.39
CA LEU A 76 19.99 11.87 -0.86
C LEU A 76 21.25 11.58 -1.68
N PRO A 77 22.24 12.49 -1.68
CA PRO A 77 23.44 12.39 -2.52
C PRO A 77 24.24 11.10 -2.39
N THR A 78 24.33 10.53 -1.18
CA THR A 78 25.20 9.38 -0.89
C THR A 78 24.44 8.19 -0.30
N LEU A 79 24.98 6.97 -0.49
CA LEU A 79 24.46 5.76 0.14
C LEU A 79 24.37 5.90 1.67
N GLU A 80 25.41 6.45 2.29
CA GLU A 80 25.47 6.64 3.73
C GLU A 80 24.34 7.54 4.24
N GLN A 81 24.05 8.64 3.55
CA GLN A 81 22.91 9.49 3.86
C GLN A 81 21.59 8.72 3.67
N ASN A 82 21.41 7.99 2.57
CA ASN A 82 20.20 7.20 2.37
C ASN A 82 20.03 6.11 3.45
N ILE A 83 21.10 5.54 4.01
CA ILE A 83 21.04 4.62 5.16
C ILE A 83 20.66 5.38 6.45
N LYS A 84 21.33 6.51 6.74
CA LYS A 84 21.04 7.33 7.93
C LYS A 84 19.61 7.87 7.93
N PHE A 85 19.02 8.10 6.75
CA PHE A 85 17.61 8.42 6.62
C PHE A 85 16.71 7.37 7.28
N TYR A 86 16.95 6.07 7.09
CA TYR A 86 16.16 5.03 7.77
C TYR A 86 16.32 5.05 9.29
N ILE A 87 17.55 5.32 9.78
CA ILE A 87 17.80 5.42 11.23
C ILE A 87 17.03 6.60 11.82
N TYR A 88 17.11 7.77 11.17
CA TYR A 88 16.31 8.94 11.52
C TYR A 88 14.82 8.61 11.55
N ARG A 89 14.30 7.95 10.50
CA ARG A 89 12.87 7.62 10.41
C ARG A 89 12.42 6.66 11.51
N ILE A 90 13.24 5.68 11.91
CA ILE A 90 12.93 4.81 13.04
C ILE A 90 12.81 5.59 14.34
N VAL A 91 13.74 6.51 14.61
CA VAL A 91 13.70 7.34 15.82
C VAL A 91 12.48 8.26 15.78
N PHE A 92 12.24 8.92 14.65
CA PHE A 92 11.08 9.79 14.43
C PHE A 92 9.76 9.05 14.67
N HIS A 93 9.61 7.85 14.10
CA HIS A 93 8.43 7.01 14.30
C HIS A 93 8.29 6.47 15.73
N SER A 94 9.41 6.18 16.41
CA SER A 94 9.38 5.77 17.81
C SER A 94 8.82 6.88 18.70
N ILE A 95 9.25 8.12 18.48
CA ILE A 95 8.75 9.29 19.21
C ILE A 95 7.27 9.54 18.88
N GLN A 96 6.87 9.48 17.60
CA GLN A 96 5.45 9.60 17.21
C GLN A 96 4.57 8.52 17.87
N PHE A 97 5.06 7.28 17.89
CA PHE A 97 4.37 6.15 18.52
C PHE A 97 4.18 6.38 20.03
N GLU A 98 5.22 6.81 20.74
CA GLU A 98 5.14 7.08 22.19
C GLU A 98 4.21 8.24 22.53
N LYS A 99 4.16 9.27 21.68
CA LYS A 99 3.26 10.43 21.85
C LYS A 99 1.83 10.18 21.36
N GLN A 100 1.56 9.02 20.76
CA GLN A 100 0.26 8.66 20.20
C GLN A 100 -0.19 9.64 19.10
N PHE A 101 0.75 10.20 18.34
CA PHE A 101 0.53 11.12 17.24
C PHE A 101 0.09 10.41 15.95
N ASN A 102 -0.92 9.52 16.02
CA ASN A 102 -1.39 8.73 14.88
C ASN A 102 -2.93 8.66 14.79
N VAL A 103 -3.66 9.55 15.46
CA VAL A 103 -5.12 9.59 15.38
C VAL A 103 -5.53 10.39 14.15
N THR A 104 -6.02 9.70 13.11
CA THR A 104 -6.55 10.34 11.92
C THR A 104 -8.05 10.60 12.04
N PRO A 105 -8.54 11.74 11.50
CA PRO A 105 -9.97 11.92 11.26
C PRO A 105 -10.49 10.86 10.29
N HIS A 106 -11.74 10.43 10.49
CA HIS A 106 -12.41 9.51 9.56
C HIS A 106 -12.49 10.13 8.16
N ASN A 107 -12.08 9.38 7.12
CA ASN A 107 -12.04 9.80 5.71
C ASN A 107 -11.08 10.96 5.38
N ALA A 108 -9.99 11.14 6.15
CA ALA A 108 -8.96 12.11 5.82
C ALA A 108 -8.25 11.79 4.49
N SER A 109 -8.08 12.80 3.65
CA SER A 109 -7.31 12.71 2.41
C SER A 109 -5.81 12.54 2.69
N LEU A 110 -5.08 12.00 1.70
CA LEU A 110 -3.63 11.80 1.80
C LEU A 110 -2.87 13.11 2.13
N ASN A 111 -3.31 14.24 1.59
CA ASN A 111 -2.66 15.52 1.89
C ASN A 111 -2.92 15.95 3.33
N GLU A 112 -4.14 15.75 3.84
CA GLU A 112 -4.47 16.09 5.23
C GLU A 112 -3.64 15.29 6.22
N VAL A 113 -3.52 13.97 6.04
CA VAL A 113 -2.70 13.13 6.94
C VAL A 113 -1.20 13.46 6.86
N ARG A 114 -0.71 13.96 5.72
CA ARG A 114 0.67 14.47 5.58
C ARG A 114 0.85 15.81 6.27
N GLN A 115 -0.14 16.71 6.18
CA GLN A 115 -0.08 17.99 6.90
C GLN A 115 -0.15 17.80 8.41
N LEU A 116 -0.94 16.85 8.90
CA LEU A 116 -0.96 16.49 10.32
C LEU A 116 0.42 16.01 10.80
N ALA A 117 1.03 15.06 10.07
CA ALA A 117 2.38 14.58 10.39
C ALA A 117 3.43 15.69 10.39
N LYS A 118 3.31 16.65 9.47
CA LYS A 118 4.19 17.82 9.40
C LYS A 118 3.96 18.80 10.54
N ALA A 119 2.72 18.99 10.99
CA ALA A 119 2.40 19.90 12.09
C ALA A 119 3.04 19.44 13.40
N ASP A 120 2.97 18.14 13.69
CA ASP A 120 3.52 17.55 14.91
C ASP A 120 5.03 17.27 14.80
N ALA A 121 5.61 17.40 13.60
CA ALA A 121 7.03 17.17 13.37
C ALA A 121 7.92 18.09 14.20
N HIS A 122 7.51 19.34 14.45
CA HIS A 122 8.26 20.25 15.31
C HIS A 122 8.45 19.68 16.73
N ASP A 123 7.38 19.13 17.30
CA ASP A 123 7.43 18.57 18.65
C ASP A 123 8.23 17.25 18.68
N VAL A 124 8.10 16.43 17.64
CA VAL A 124 8.90 15.21 17.47
C VAL A 124 10.39 15.54 17.36
N VAL A 125 10.75 16.53 16.54
CA VAL A 125 12.14 16.98 16.37
C VAL A 125 12.69 17.57 17.67
N GLY A 126 11.91 18.37 18.40
CA GLY A 126 12.35 18.90 19.70
C GLY A 126 12.63 17.81 20.75
N ILE A 127 11.88 16.71 20.73
CA ILE A 127 12.18 15.54 21.57
C ILE A 127 13.44 14.83 21.07
N MET A 128 13.57 14.67 19.76
CA MET A 128 14.73 14.04 19.14
C MET A 128 16.04 14.80 19.40
N GLU A 129 16.02 16.13 19.36
CA GLU A 129 17.17 16.98 19.69
C GLU A 129 17.67 16.75 21.12
N LYS A 130 16.74 16.54 22.05
CA LYS A 130 17.03 16.30 23.47
C LYS A 130 17.53 14.89 23.72
N ASP A 131 16.80 13.89 23.23
CA ASP A 131 17.00 12.49 23.62
C ASP A 131 17.94 11.74 22.66
N PHE A 132 18.08 12.22 21.41
CA PHE A 132 18.89 11.61 20.35
C PHE A 132 19.67 12.67 19.53
N PRO A 133 20.55 13.48 20.16
CA PRO A 133 21.18 14.64 19.53
C PRO A 133 21.95 14.29 18.24
N SER A 134 22.65 13.16 18.19
CA SER A 134 23.37 12.76 16.96
C SER A 134 22.46 12.43 15.78
N VAL A 135 21.21 12.01 16.05
CA VAL A 135 20.21 11.76 15.00
C VAL A 135 19.56 13.08 14.57
N ALA A 136 19.32 13.99 15.52
CA ALA A 136 18.87 15.35 15.22
C ALA A 136 19.89 16.13 14.37
N ASP A 137 21.19 16.07 14.70
CA ASP A 137 22.27 16.66 13.89
C ASP A 137 22.21 16.18 12.44
N TYR A 138 21.95 14.88 12.25
CA TYR A 138 21.76 14.32 10.92
C TYR A 138 20.51 14.87 10.23
N TYR A 139 19.38 14.96 10.92
CA TYR A 139 18.16 15.60 10.40
C TYR A 139 18.43 17.03 9.92
N HIS A 140 19.06 17.88 10.75
CA HIS A 140 19.38 19.25 10.37
C HIS A 140 20.34 19.33 9.18
N SER A 141 21.24 18.34 9.02
CA SER A 141 22.15 18.30 7.86
C SER A 141 21.45 18.06 6.53
N ILE A 142 20.22 17.52 6.54
CA ILE A 142 19.47 17.17 5.34
C ILE A 142 18.17 17.96 5.16
N GLU A 143 17.62 18.59 6.20
CA GLU A 143 16.27 19.19 6.17
C GLU A 143 16.09 20.24 5.06
N ASP A 144 17.13 21.02 4.77
CA ASP A 144 17.11 22.04 3.71
C ASP A 144 16.93 21.47 2.30
N LEU A 145 17.30 20.21 2.09
CA LEU A 145 17.08 19.47 0.85
C LEU A 145 15.60 19.16 0.64
N PHE A 146 14.79 19.20 1.70
CA PHE A 146 13.37 18.92 1.67
C PHE A 146 12.53 20.20 1.64
N GLY A 147 11.32 20.11 1.10
CA GLY A 147 10.37 21.22 1.09
C GLY A 147 9.09 20.91 0.33
N THR A 148 8.22 21.92 0.22
CA THR A 148 6.97 21.79 -0.53
C THR A 148 7.26 21.55 -2.01
N GLU A 149 6.58 20.57 -2.62
CA GLU A 149 6.68 20.29 -4.05
C GLU A 149 6.37 21.54 -4.86
N SER A 150 7.40 22.08 -5.51
CA SER A 150 7.26 23.12 -6.52
C SER A 150 8.16 22.73 -7.68
N LYS A 151 7.60 22.71 -8.89
CA LYS A 151 8.29 22.30 -10.14
C LYS A 151 9.59 23.08 -10.42
N LYS A 152 9.89 24.13 -9.65
CA LYS A 152 11.06 25.00 -9.79
C LYS A 152 12.12 24.85 -8.68
N SER A 153 11.82 24.18 -7.56
CA SER A 153 12.69 24.27 -6.37
C SER A 153 13.82 23.24 -6.33
N GLY A 154 13.72 22.14 -7.11
CA GLY A 154 14.67 21.03 -7.03
C GLY A 154 14.70 20.32 -5.67
N LYS A 155 13.81 20.68 -4.74
CA LYS A 155 13.72 20.11 -3.40
C LYS A 155 13.01 18.75 -3.41
N ILE A 156 13.44 17.89 -2.50
CA ILE A 156 12.78 16.63 -2.21
C ILE A 156 11.47 16.95 -1.45
N PRO A 157 10.36 16.28 -1.74
CA PRO A 157 9.11 16.53 -1.03
C PRO A 157 9.24 16.26 0.48
N ASP A 158 8.75 17.19 1.29
CA ASP A 158 8.82 17.11 2.76
C ASP A 158 8.06 15.93 3.37
N TYR A 159 7.06 15.38 2.68
CA TYR A 159 6.37 14.16 3.12
C TYR A 159 7.32 12.95 3.26
N TRP A 160 8.48 12.93 2.59
CA TRP A 160 9.50 11.89 2.83
C TRP A 160 10.16 12.03 4.21
N LEU A 161 10.26 13.24 4.74
CA LEU A 161 10.92 13.53 6.00
C LEU A 161 9.99 13.21 7.19
N TYR A 162 8.71 13.53 7.05
CA TYR A 162 7.72 13.44 8.14
C TYR A 162 6.79 12.22 8.01
N GLY A 163 6.55 11.72 6.80
CA GLY A 163 5.63 10.61 6.56
C GLY A 163 4.16 11.04 6.45
N LYS A 164 3.27 10.09 6.70
CA LYS A 164 1.83 10.30 6.83
C LYS A 164 1.30 9.65 8.11
N TYR A 165 0.19 10.15 8.63
CA TYR A 165 -0.57 9.42 9.64
C TYR A 165 -1.31 8.25 9.02
N MET A 166 -1.39 7.16 9.78
CA MET A 166 -2.14 5.96 9.42
C MET A 166 -3.19 5.73 10.52
N ALA A 167 -4.41 5.38 10.11
CA ALA A 167 -5.50 5.19 11.05
C ALA A 167 -5.20 4.05 12.03
N ILE A 168 -5.31 4.35 13.33
CA ILE A 168 -5.29 3.34 14.39
C ILE A 168 -6.59 2.53 14.32
N SER A 169 -6.50 1.20 14.29
CA SER A 169 -7.69 0.36 14.42
C SER A 169 -8.17 0.42 15.88
N LEU A 170 -9.18 1.25 16.15
CA LEU A 170 -9.76 1.39 17.49
C LEU A 170 -10.64 0.21 17.91
N ASP A 171 -10.65 -0.90 17.15
CA ASP A 171 -11.44 -2.09 17.48
C ASP A 171 -10.63 -3.05 18.37
N PRO A 172 -10.94 -3.19 19.67
CA PRO A 172 -10.29 -4.16 20.55
C PRO A 172 -10.56 -5.62 20.13
N ASN A 173 -11.48 -5.84 19.19
CA ASN A 173 -11.82 -7.14 18.62
C ASN A 173 -11.27 -7.36 17.21
N ASN A 174 -10.50 -6.42 16.64
CA ASN A 174 -9.83 -6.65 15.35
C ASN A 174 -8.59 -7.52 15.58
N LYS A 175 -8.83 -8.80 15.92
CA LYS A 175 -7.88 -9.85 15.63
C LYS A 175 -7.73 -9.84 14.12
N LEU A 176 -6.69 -9.19 13.61
CA LEU A 176 -6.04 -9.63 12.38
C LEU A 176 -5.93 -11.14 12.50
N THR A 177 -6.74 -11.84 11.70
CA THR A 177 -7.02 -13.27 11.80
C THR A 177 -5.71 -14.01 11.53
N GLN A 178 -4.93 -14.20 12.59
CA GLN A 178 -3.95 -15.25 12.64
C GLN A 178 -4.72 -16.56 12.67
N GLN A 179 -4.53 -17.34 11.61
CA GLN A 179 -4.79 -18.77 11.53
C GLN A 179 -6.26 -19.15 11.64
N GLY A 180 -6.82 -19.60 10.52
CA GLY A 180 -8.04 -20.39 10.54
C GLY A 180 -7.83 -21.65 11.36
N ASP A 181 -8.48 -21.72 12.51
CA ASP A 181 -8.79 -23.01 13.13
C ASP A 181 -9.97 -23.64 12.36
N PRO A 182 -9.89 -24.94 12.03
CA PRO A 182 -10.89 -25.60 11.20
C PRO A 182 -12.04 -26.06 12.09
N GLU A 183 -13.05 -25.22 12.29
CA GLU A 183 -14.34 -25.69 12.81
C GLU A 183 -15.39 -25.74 11.70
N ASN A 184 -15.49 -26.94 11.13
CA ASN A 184 -16.71 -27.62 10.71
C ASN A 184 -17.86 -26.73 10.19
N THR A 185 -17.86 -26.48 8.89
CA THR A 185 -19.10 -26.39 8.13
C THR A 185 -18.89 -27.15 6.83
N ASP A 186 -19.58 -28.29 6.71
CA ASP A 186 -19.67 -29.07 5.47
C ASP A 186 -20.36 -28.20 4.39
N GLN A 187 -19.54 -27.46 3.64
CA GLN A 187 -19.91 -26.93 2.33
C GLN A 187 -18.77 -27.31 1.38
N GLN A 188 -19.12 -27.99 0.30
CA GLN A 188 -18.22 -28.54 -0.69
C GLN A 188 -17.19 -27.50 -1.14
N THR A 189 -15.97 -27.60 -0.62
CA THR A 189 -14.84 -26.76 -1.02
C THR A 189 -14.45 -27.15 -2.44
N VAL A 190 -14.88 -26.36 -3.43
CA VAL A 190 -14.19 -26.30 -4.71
C VAL A 190 -12.80 -25.73 -4.42
N LYS A 191 -11.77 -26.55 -4.57
CA LYS A 191 -10.39 -26.06 -4.51
C LYS A 191 -10.17 -25.14 -5.72
N PRO A 192 -9.71 -23.90 -5.53
CA PRO A 192 -9.39 -23.03 -6.67
C PRO A 192 -8.28 -23.69 -7.51
N THR A 193 -8.35 -23.51 -8.83
CA THR A 193 -7.40 -24.13 -9.76
C THR A 193 -6.03 -23.46 -9.69
N THR A 194 -6.00 -22.15 -9.37
CA THR A 194 -4.80 -21.31 -9.37
C THR A 194 -4.83 -20.31 -8.19
N GLU A 195 -3.74 -20.23 -7.43
CA GLU A 195 -3.52 -19.26 -6.34
C GLU A 195 -2.22 -18.49 -6.59
N ILE A 196 -2.29 -17.15 -6.62
CA ILE A 196 -1.12 -16.27 -6.79
C ILE A 196 -1.10 -15.23 -5.67
N LYS A 197 0.07 -15.08 -5.02
CA LYS A 197 0.30 -14.07 -3.98
C LYS A 197 0.70 -12.72 -4.58
N SER A 198 0.04 -11.65 -4.16
CA SER A 198 0.30 -10.28 -4.60
C SER A 198 1.28 -9.53 -3.69
N LYS A 199 1.57 -8.27 -4.06
CA LYS A 199 2.22 -7.30 -3.16
C LYS A 199 1.32 -7.02 -1.93
N PRO A 200 1.90 -6.90 -0.72
CA PRO A 200 1.16 -6.48 0.46
C PRO A 200 0.71 -5.02 0.34
N VAL A 201 -0.48 -4.71 0.89
CA VAL A 201 -1.17 -3.42 0.77
C VAL A 201 -1.30 -2.80 2.16
N GLU A 202 -0.96 -1.51 2.30
CA GLU A 202 -0.95 -0.81 3.61
C GLU A 202 -2.35 -0.58 4.21
N GLU A 203 -3.35 -0.35 3.35
CA GLU A 203 -4.72 0.02 3.75
C GLU A 203 -5.71 -0.52 2.70
N ALA A 204 -6.72 -1.28 3.15
CA ALA A 204 -7.77 -1.79 2.29
C ALA A 204 -9.13 -1.24 2.77
N GLU A 205 -9.78 -0.45 1.93
CA GLU A 205 -11.15 -0.01 2.09
C GLU A 205 -12.07 -0.94 1.29
N VAL A 206 -12.86 -1.75 2.00
CA VAL A 206 -13.88 -2.59 1.36
C VAL A 206 -15.14 -1.76 1.15
N ILE A 207 -15.43 -1.45 -0.11
CA ILE A 207 -16.65 -0.74 -0.50
C ILE A 207 -17.76 -1.78 -0.64
N ASN A 208 -18.67 -1.81 0.33
CA ASN A 208 -19.88 -2.63 0.24
C ASN A 208 -20.86 -1.95 -0.73
N VAL A 209 -21.05 -2.53 -1.92
CA VAL A 209 -22.03 -2.03 -2.90
C VAL A 209 -23.44 -2.42 -2.45
N ASP A 210 -24.31 -1.43 -2.28
CA ASP A 210 -25.72 -1.65 -2.00
C ASP A 210 -26.43 -2.21 -3.24
N LYS A 211 -26.61 -3.54 -3.25
CA LYS A 211 -27.21 -4.31 -4.36
C LYS A 211 -28.63 -3.83 -4.71
N LYS A 212 -29.37 -3.21 -3.77
CA LYS A 212 -30.73 -2.69 -4.02
C LYS A 212 -30.72 -1.45 -4.91
N ALA A 213 -29.82 -0.50 -4.66
CA ALA A 213 -29.72 0.72 -5.45
C ALA A 213 -29.33 0.44 -6.92
N GLN A 214 -28.54 -0.61 -7.14
CA GLN A 214 -28.11 -1.02 -8.47
C GLN A 214 -29.21 -1.78 -9.22
N GLN A 215 -30.00 -2.62 -8.56
CA GLN A 215 -31.17 -3.27 -9.18
C GLN A 215 -32.28 -2.26 -9.53
N ASP A 216 -32.54 -1.29 -8.66
CA ASP A 216 -33.56 -0.26 -8.87
C ASP A 216 -33.20 0.73 -10.00
N TYR A 217 -31.91 0.92 -10.29
CA TYR A 217 -31.45 1.83 -11.36
C TYR A 217 -31.64 1.27 -12.78
N VAL A 218 -31.86 -0.05 -12.95
CA VAL A 218 -31.90 -0.69 -14.28
C VAL A 218 -33.29 -0.62 -14.95
N MET A 219 -34.33 -0.16 -14.27
CA MET A 219 -35.67 -0.04 -14.87
C MET A 219 -35.99 1.39 -15.28
N ASN A 220 -35.59 1.78 -16.50
CA ASN A 220 -36.33 2.73 -17.33
C ASN A 220 -35.80 2.71 -18.77
N HIS A 221 -36.29 1.79 -19.59
CA HIS A 221 -36.29 1.95 -21.04
C HIS A 221 -37.69 1.61 -21.59
N ASN A 222 -38.31 2.63 -22.18
CA ASN A 222 -39.58 2.56 -22.91
C ASN A 222 -39.49 1.54 -24.05
N PHE A 223 -40.53 0.71 -24.18
CA PHE A 223 -40.68 -0.22 -25.29
C PHE A 223 -41.35 0.47 -26.49
N GLU A 224 -40.74 0.36 -27.67
CA GLU A 224 -41.50 0.33 -28.93
C GLU A 224 -41.40 -1.08 -29.51
N LYS A 225 -42.57 -1.69 -29.70
CA LYS A 225 -42.75 -3.08 -30.16
C LYS A 225 -42.39 -3.20 -31.64
N VAL A 226 -41.50 -4.15 -31.95
CA VAL A 226 -41.47 -4.80 -33.26
C VAL A 226 -41.46 -6.30 -33.04
N ASP A 227 -42.61 -6.93 -33.29
CA ASP A 227 -42.76 -8.38 -33.34
C ASP A 227 -42.01 -8.91 -34.57
N THR A 228 -40.95 -9.69 -34.37
CA THR A 228 -40.51 -10.69 -35.33
C THR A 228 -39.99 -11.91 -34.60
N ALA A 229 -40.66 -13.03 -34.86
CA ALA A 229 -40.42 -14.34 -34.30
C ALA A 229 -39.16 -14.95 -34.92
N GLU A 230 -38.05 -14.89 -34.20
CA GLU A 230 -36.98 -15.89 -34.31
C GLU A 230 -36.72 -16.47 -32.92
N GLU A 231 -36.70 -17.80 -32.87
CA GLU A 231 -36.56 -18.60 -31.67
C GLU A 231 -35.11 -18.50 -31.16
N PHE A 232 -34.79 -17.41 -30.45
CA PHE A 232 -33.51 -17.22 -29.80
C PHE A 232 -33.40 -18.22 -28.64
N LYS A 233 -32.75 -19.36 -28.89
CA LYS A 233 -32.30 -20.27 -27.83
C LYS A 233 -31.24 -19.53 -27.03
N GLY A 234 -31.63 -19.09 -25.84
CA GLY A 234 -30.79 -18.32 -24.93
C GLY A 234 -29.42 -18.96 -24.78
N VAL A 235 -28.40 -18.24 -25.23
CA VAL A 235 -27.04 -18.44 -24.74
C VAL A 235 -27.04 -17.89 -23.32
N TRP A 236 -26.92 -18.77 -22.34
CA TRP A 236 -26.50 -18.36 -21.01
C TRP A 236 -25.13 -17.72 -21.16
N ARG A 237 -25.04 -16.42 -20.89
CA ARG A 237 -23.77 -15.74 -20.69
C ARG A 237 -23.23 -16.23 -19.36
N ASN A 238 -22.40 -17.27 -19.37
CA ASN A 238 -21.59 -17.58 -18.20
C ASN A 238 -20.75 -16.34 -17.90
N PHE A 239 -20.78 -15.87 -16.67
CA PHE A 239 -19.92 -14.78 -16.17
C PHE A 239 -18.51 -15.27 -15.83
N ASP A 240 -18.17 -16.52 -16.18
CA ASP A 240 -16.84 -17.09 -15.99
C ASP A 240 -16.13 -17.25 -17.33
N GLY A 241 -15.15 -16.38 -17.53
CA GLY A 241 -14.14 -16.53 -18.56
C GLY A 241 -13.08 -17.53 -18.10
N ASP A 242 -12.43 -18.20 -19.06
CA ASP A 242 -11.31 -19.11 -18.85
C ASP A 242 -10.35 -18.63 -17.74
N ASP A 243 -9.82 -19.56 -16.91
CA ASP A 243 -8.77 -19.25 -15.92
C ASP A 243 -7.55 -18.60 -16.61
N SER A 244 -7.49 -17.26 -16.51
CA SER A 244 -6.43 -16.42 -17.06
C SER A 244 -5.57 -15.80 -15.97
N LEU A 245 -5.75 -16.19 -14.70
CA LEU A 245 -5.10 -15.55 -13.55
C LEU A 245 -3.57 -15.54 -13.70
N GLU A 246 -2.99 -16.62 -14.23
CA GLU A 246 -1.55 -16.73 -14.46
C GLU A 246 -1.05 -15.78 -15.57
N LYS A 247 -1.89 -15.49 -16.58
CA LYS A 247 -1.60 -14.52 -17.64
C LYS A 247 -1.74 -13.08 -17.16
N ASP A 248 -2.72 -12.84 -16.28
CA ASP A 248 -3.10 -11.51 -15.82
C ASP A 248 -2.40 -11.10 -14.52
N SER A 249 -1.72 -12.03 -13.85
CA SER A 249 -0.93 -11.82 -12.62
C SER A 249 0.00 -10.61 -12.70
N GLU A 250 0.66 -10.43 -13.84
CA GLU A 250 1.59 -9.33 -14.04
C GLU A 250 0.88 -7.96 -14.06
N ALA A 251 -0.32 -7.89 -14.65
CA ALA A 251 -1.15 -6.69 -14.63
C ALA A 251 -1.75 -6.45 -13.24
N LEU A 252 -2.20 -7.51 -12.56
CA LEU A 252 -2.76 -7.45 -11.21
C LEU A 252 -1.71 -6.98 -10.18
N ASN A 253 -0.44 -7.40 -10.33
CA ASN A 253 0.67 -6.95 -9.48
C ASN A 253 1.01 -5.46 -9.64
N GLU A 254 0.51 -4.79 -10.68
CA GLU A 254 0.68 -3.36 -10.92
C GLU A 254 -0.50 -2.52 -10.40
N LEU A 255 -1.63 -3.15 -10.07
CA LEU A 255 -2.79 -2.46 -9.50
C LEU A 255 -2.57 -2.18 -8.00
N ASN A 256 -3.03 -1.01 -7.55
CA ASN A 256 -3.12 -0.69 -6.12
C ASN A 256 -4.49 -1.16 -5.60
N LEU A 257 -4.49 -2.15 -4.71
CA LEU A 257 -5.70 -2.76 -4.15
C LEU A 257 -6.28 -2.00 -2.95
N LYS A 258 -6.00 -0.70 -2.83
CA LYS A 258 -6.52 0.14 -1.74
C LYS A 258 -8.04 0.08 -1.61
N HIS A 259 -8.76 0.02 -2.73
CA HIS A 259 -10.22 -0.07 -2.73
C HIS A 259 -10.64 -1.39 -3.38
N MET A 260 -11.38 -2.21 -2.64
CA MET A 260 -11.92 -3.46 -3.16
C MET A 260 -13.42 -3.51 -2.98
N VAL A 261 -14.11 -4.06 -3.99
CA VAL A 261 -15.53 -4.36 -3.93
C VAL A 261 -15.67 -5.86 -3.70
N ARG A 262 -16.37 -6.25 -2.63
CA ARG A 262 -16.66 -7.65 -2.36
C ARG A 262 -17.93 -8.07 -3.10
N THR A 263 -17.85 -9.14 -3.89
CA THR A 263 -18.99 -9.84 -4.47
C THR A 263 -19.14 -11.22 -3.81
N ASP A 264 -20.36 -11.76 -3.79
CA ASP A 264 -20.68 -13.06 -3.16
C ASP A 264 -20.76 -14.20 -4.21
N ASP A 265 -20.22 -13.97 -5.40
CA ASP A 265 -20.30 -14.90 -6.52
C ASP A 265 -19.22 -15.99 -6.39
N GLU A 266 -19.52 -17.21 -6.87
CA GLU A 266 -18.54 -18.31 -6.91
C GLU A 266 -17.39 -17.97 -7.87
N VAL A 267 -16.14 -18.20 -7.47
CA VAL A 267 -14.93 -17.85 -8.25
C VAL A 267 -14.02 -19.07 -8.49
N HIS A 268 -13.42 -19.16 -9.67
CA HIS A 268 -12.54 -20.28 -10.07
C HIS A 268 -11.05 -20.07 -9.77
N SER A 269 -10.60 -18.82 -9.57
CA SER A 269 -9.19 -18.44 -9.36
C SER A 269 -9.07 -17.38 -8.27
N VAL A 270 -8.01 -17.45 -7.44
CA VAL A 270 -7.82 -16.57 -6.29
C VAL A 270 -6.52 -15.76 -6.43
N TYR A 271 -6.66 -14.44 -6.58
CA TYR A 271 -5.54 -13.50 -6.42
C TYR A 271 -5.50 -13.04 -4.96
N GLN A 272 -4.55 -13.57 -4.19
CA GLN A 272 -4.48 -13.32 -2.76
C GLN A 272 -3.50 -12.19 -2.44
N ALA A 273 -4.03 -11.10 -1.92
CA ALA A 273 -3.26 -10.08 -1.23
C ALA A 273 -3.28 -10.35 0.27
N ASP A 274 -2.10 -10.46 0.87
CA ASP A 274 -2.00 -10.45 2.33
C ASP A 274 -2.25 -8.99 2.80
N PHE A 275 -3.39 -8.75 3.44
CA PHE A 275 -3.64 -7.52 4.19
C PHE A 275 -2.85 -7.60 5.50
N ARG A 276 -1.98 -6.62 5.77
CA ARG A 276 -1.15 -6.60 6.98
C ARG A 276 -1.19 -5.24 7.65
#